data_AF-A0A5C6FH18-F1
#
_entry.id   AF-A0A5C6FH18-F1
#
_cell.length_a   1.000
_cell.length_b   1.000
_cell.length_c   1.000
_cell.angle_alpha   90.00
_cell.angle_beta   90.00
_cell.angle_gamma   90.00
#
_symmetry.space_group_name_H-M   'P 1'
#
loop_
_entity.id
_entity.type
_entity.pdbx_description
1 polymer ?
#
loop_
_entity_poly.entity_id
_entity_poly.type
_entity_poly.pdbx_seq_one_letter_code
_entity_poly.pdbx_strand_id
1 'polypeptide(L)'
;MNHSNPYAQSDDSINPYAVPRAPSGLPPMGGTESFWREGKILVMHKHATLPDICIKSGEATNGFRLKRKLKYHHPAWAFTILFNVLLYLIMAAIVSKRATVMIGLSERWQSIRRRRILIGWSGALLGVGMLVAGLATLERGDNSPGGPVLLVLGTLAIISFAIYGMFGAKMVAATKIDEQLIYIKGAHPDFLAKLESVG
;
A
#
# COMPACT_ATOMS: atom_id res chain seq x y z
N MET A 1 -49.99 -47.22 22.42
CA MET A 1 -49.50 -48.23 21.45
C MET A 1 -48.35 -47.60 20.68
N ASN A 2 -47.11 -47.94 21.02
CA ASN A 2 -45.90 -47.41 20.37
C ASN A 2 -45.68 -48.15 19.04
N HIS A 3 -45.76 -47.43 17.92
CA HIS A 3 -45.30 -47.93 16.63
C HIS A 3 -43.77 -47.87 16.59
N SER A 4 -43.11 -49.01 16.83
CA SER A 4 -41.70 -49.17 16.48
C SER A 4 -41.57 -49.23 14.96
N ASN A 5 -40.76 -48.33 14.39
CA ASN A 5 -40.43 -48.33 12.97
C ASN A 5 -39.46 -49.50 12.69
N PRO A 6 -39.87 -50.54 11.93
CA PRO A 6 -39.07 -51.73 11.70
C PRO A 6 -37.86 -51.49 10.76
N TYR A 7 -37.68 -50.27 10.23
CA TYR A 7 -36.58 -49.91 9.34
C TYR A 7 -35.43 -49.15 10.02
N ALA A 8 -35.42 -49.03 11.36
CA ALA A 8 -34.36 -48.33 12.09
C ALA A 8 -33.03 -49.11 12.20
N GLN A 9 -32.95 -50.31 11.62
CA GLN A 9 -31.73 -51.13 11.63
C GLN A 9 -31.49 -51.75 10.25
N SER A 10 -30.80 -51.01 9.40
CA SER A 10 -29.95 -51.56 8.34
C SER A 10 -28.60 -50.88 8.55
N ASP A 11 -27.72 -51.57 9.27
CA ASP A 11 -26.55 -52.22 8.66
C ASP A 11 -25.61 -51.18 8.05
N ASP A 12 -24.40 -51.17 8.59
CA ASP A 12 -23.28 -50.27 8.30
C ASP A 12 -22.83 -50.52 6.85
N SER A 13 -23.70 -50.19 5.90
CA SER A 13 -23.43 -50.34 4.48
C SER A 13 -22.30 -49.39 4.14
N ILE A 14 -21.10 -49.96 4.11
CA ILE A 14 -19.91 -49.39 3.50
C ILE A 14 -20.36 -48.95 2.12
N ASN A 15 -20.69 -47.67 1.97
CA ASN A 15 -21.06 -47.11 0.69
C ASN A 15 -19.79 -47.18 -0.19
N PRO A 16 -19.72 -48.10 -1.16
CA PRO A 16 -18.51 -48.25 -1.98
C PRO A 16 -18.31 -47.06 -2.93
N TYR A 17 -19.31 -46.18 -3.03
CA TYR A 17 -19.27 -44.89 -3.72
C TYR A 17 -19.14 -43.70 -2.76
N ALA A 18 -18.78 -43.92 -1.49
CA ALA A 18 -18.43 -42.83 -0.59
C ALA A 18 -17.19 -42.11 -1.15
N VAL A 19 -17.40 -40.90 -1.67
CA VAL A 19 -16.29 -40.05 -2.12
C VAL A 19 -15.29 -39.90 -0.97
N PRO A 20 -13.97 -40.07 -1.21
CA PRO A 20 -12.97 -39.76 -0.20
C PRO A 20 -13.25 -38.36 0.35
N ARG A 21 -13.39 -38.23 1.67
CA ARG A 21 -13.59 -36.91 2.28
C ARG A 21 -12.34 -36.10 1.98
N ALA A 22 -12.44 -35.21 0.99
CA ALA A 22 -11.40 -34.23 0.73
C ALA A 22 -11.15 -33.46 2.03
N PRO A 23 -9.89 -33.20 2.43
CA PRO A 23 -9.61 -32.37 3.59
C PRO A 23 -10.40 -31.07 3.45
N SER A 24 -11.30 -30.81 4.39
CA SER A 24 -12.10 -29.59 4.46
C SER A 24 -11.18 -28.44 4.80
N GLY A 25 -10.57 -27.89 3.77
CA GLY A 25 -9.49 -26.93 3.87
C GLY A 25 -8.78 -26.79 2.54
N LEU A 26 -9.54 -26.71 1.45
CA LEU A 26 -9.00 -26.11 0.23
C LEU A 26 -8.65 -24.66 0.60
N PRO A 27 -7.37 -24.24 0.55
CA PRO A 27 -7.10 -22.81 0.45
C PRO A 27 -7.94 -22.29 -0.73
N PRO A 28 -8.52 -21.08 -0.63
CA PRO A 28 -9.31 -20.53 -1.73
C PRO A 28 -8.53 -20.72 -3.02
N MET A 29 -9.12 -21.39 -4.01
CA MET A 29 -8.48 -21.71 -5.27
C MET A 29 -8.10 -20.41 -6.00
N GLY A 30 -6.93 -19.87 -5.67
CA GLY A 30 -6.11 -19.05 -6.54
C GLY A 30 -5.20 -20.00 -7.28
N GLY A 31 -5.72 -20.67 -8.31
CA GLY A 31 -4.92 -21.51 -9.19
C GLY A 31 -3.78 -20.69 -9.80
N THR A 32 -2.55 -21.13 -9.54
CA THR A 32 -1.34 -21.01 -10.37
C THR A 32 -1.10 -19.63 -11.01
N GLU A 33 -0.25 -18.85 -10.35
CA GLU A 33 0.32 -17.55 -10.80
C GLU A 33 -0.62 -16.34 -10.85
N SER A 34 -1.26 -16.04 -9.72
CA SER A 34 -1.97 -14.75 -9.56
C SER A 34 -1.04 -13.51 -9.52
N PHE A 35 0.27 -13.73 -9.47
CA PHE A 35 1.33 -12.72 -9.49
C PHE A 35 2.67 -13.34 -9.93
N TRP A 36 3.51 -12.55 -10.61
CA TRP A 36 4.83 -12.96 -11.07
C TRP A 36 5.80 -11.78 -11.05
N ARG A 37 7.09 -12.06 -11.30
CA ARG A 37 8.13 -11.05 -11.39
C ARG A 37 8.41 -10.68 -12.85
N GLU A 38 8.45 -9.38 -13.13
CA GLU A 38 8.96 -8.82 -14.38
C GLU A 38 10.14 -7.90 -14.06
N GLY A 39 11.36 -8.46 -14.04
CA GLY A 39 12.58 -7.74 -13.70
C GLY A 39 12.59 -7.19 -12.27
N LYS A 40 12.37 -5.88 -12.10
CA LYS A 40 12.26 -5.20 -10.77
C LYS A 40 10.80 -4.85 -10.42
N ILE A 41 9.85 -5.35 -11.18
CA ILE A 41 8.42 -5.05 -11.07
C ILE A 41 7.70 -6.32 -10.62
N LEU A 42 6.83 -6.17 -9.63
CA LEU A 42 5.86 -7.18 -9.25
C LEU A 42 4.61 -6.99 -10.09
N VAL A 43 4.23 -7.98 -10.86
CA VAL A 43 2.97 -7.99 -11.62
C VAL A 43 1.98 -8.88 -10.87
N MET A 44 0.76 -8.40 -10.67
CA MET A 44 -0.27 -9.18 -9.99
C MET A 44 -1.65 -8.86 -10.51
N HIS A 45 -2.56 -9.82 -10.43
CA HIS A 45 -3.98 -9.57 -10.65
C HIS A 45 -4.55 -8.63 -9.56
N LYS A 46 -5.55 -7.82 -9.92
CA LYS A 46 -6.15 -6.85 -8.99
C LYS A 46 -6.71 -7.45 -7.71
N HIS A 47 -7.16 -8.71 -7.79
CA HIS A 47 -7.76 -9.43 -6.68
C HIS A 47 -6.82 -10.51 -6.10
N ALA A 48 -5.58 -10.58 -6.58
CA ALA A 48 -4.61 -11.52 -6.07
C ALA A 48 -4.23 -11.19 -4.62
N THR A 49 -4.13 -12.23 -3.80
CA THR A 49 -3.68 -12.13 -2.41
C THR A 49 -2.19 -12.44 -2.36
N LEU A 50 -1.38 -11.45 -1.98
CA LEU A 50 0.06 -11.66 -1.81
C LEU A 50 0.32 -12.65 -0.66
N PRO A 51 1.45 -13.37 -0.67
CA PRO A 51 1.86 -14.21 0.45
C PRO A 51 2.14 -13.39 1.73
N ASP A 52 2.16 -14.05 2.88
CA ASP A 52 2.40 -13.42 4.19
C ASP A 52 3.89 -13.17 4.46
N ILE A 53 4.54 -12.53 3.49
CA ILE A 53 5.94 -12.14 3.53
C ILE A 53 6.07 -10.64 3.24
N CYS A 54 7.08 -10.03 3.84
CA CYS A 54 7.31 -8.61 3.78
C CYS A 54 7.77 -8.21 2.39
N ILE A 55 7.07 -7.27 1.74
CA ILE A 55 7.46 -6.79 0.41
C ILE A 55 8.81 -6.05 0.38
N LYS A 56 9.36 -5.68 1.55
CA LYS A 56 10.61 -4.93 1.70
C LYS A 56 11.80 -5.71 2.22
N SER A 57 11.58 -6.79 2.97
CA SER A 57 12.66 -7.63 3.53
C SER A 57 12.52 -9.11 3.19
N GLY A 58 11.38 -9.57 2.68
CA GLY A 58 11.10 -10.98 2.45
C GLY A 58 10.90 -11.82 3.72
N GLU A 59 10.93 -11.20 4.91
CA GLU A 59 10.65 -11.85 6.21
C GLU A 59 9.15 -12.16 6.38
N ALA A 60 8.79 -13.15 7.20
CA ALA A 60 7.40 -13.43 7.54
C ALA A 60 6.72 -12.24 8.25
N THR A 61 5.42 -12.05 8.01
CA THR A 61 4.68 -10.87 8.52
C THR A 61 3.68 -11.16 9.62
N ASN A 62 3.60 -12.41 10.09
CA ASN A 62 2.72 -12.86 11.18
C ASN A 62 1.27 -12.37 11.01
N GLY A 63 0.77 -12.37 9.77
CA GLY A 63 -0.58 -11.94 9.40
C GLY A 63 -0.78 -10.43 9.23
N PHE A 64 0.22 -9.58 9.46
CA PHE A 64 0.06 -8.14 9.30
C PHE A 64 -0.05 -7.73 7.83
N ARG A 65 -1.21 -7.18 7.45
CA ARG A 65 -1.48 -6.68 6.09
C ARG A 65 -1.78 -5.19 6.05
N LEU A 66 -1.00 -4.47 5.25
CA LEU A 66 -1.16 -3.05 5.03
C LEU A 66 -1.96 -2.79 3.74
N LYS A 67 -3.17 -2.22 3.89
CA LYS A 67 -4.02 -1.80 2.78
C LYS A 67 -3.43 -0.58 2.06
N ARG A 68 -3.17 -0.70 0.75
CA ARG A 68 -2.67 0.39 -0.08
C ARG A 68 -3.55 0.62 -1.29
N LYS A 69 -4.06 1.85 -1.41
CA LYS A 69 -4.73 2.35 -2.60
C LYS A 69 -3.66 2.92 -3.53
N LEU A 70 -3.37 2.20 -4.61
CA LEU A 70 -2.48 2.64 -5.67
C LEU A 70 -3.28 3.42 -6.71
N LYS A 71 -2.72 4.54 -7.16
CA LYS A 71 -3.28 5.38 -8.22
C LYS A 71 -2.25 5.45 -9.34
N TYR A 72 -2.70 5.22 -10.56
CA TYR A 72 -1.89 5.38 -11.76
C TYR A 72 -2.55 6.41 -12.68
N HIS A 73 -1.72 7.25 -13.26
CA HIS A 73 -2.08 8.22 -14.28
C HIS A 73 -1.14 8.03 -15.46
N HIS A 74 -1.69 7.95 -16.66
CA HIS A 74 -0.88 7.80 -17.85
C HIS A 74 -0.07 9.09 -18.10
N PRO A 75 1.27 9.03 -18.26
CA PRO A 75 2.12 10.21 -18.32
C PRO A 75 1.79 11.14 -19.50
N ALA A 76 1.22 10.61 -20.60
CA ALA A 76 0.79 11.43 -21.74
C ALA A 76 -0.25 12.51 -21.36
N TRP A 77 -1.03 12.32 -20.29
CA TRP A 77 -1.98 13.34 -19.84
C TRP A 77 -1.30 14.55 -19.19
N ALA A 78 -0.04 14.42 -18.76
CA ALA A 78 0.70 15.55 -18.21
C ALA A 78 0.83 16.70 -19.22
N PHE A 79 0.87 16.42 -20.53
CA PHE A 79 0.92 17.46 -21.57
C PHE A 79 -0.29 18.40 -21.55
N THR A 80 -1.45 17.95 -21.04
CA THR A 80 -2.64 18.81 -20.93
C THR A 80 -2.45 19.99 -19.97
N ILE A 81 -1.46 19.93 -19.08
CA ILE A 81 -1.11 21.02 -18.16
C ILE A 81 -0.64 22.28 -18.89
N LEU A 82 -0.05 22.13 -20.08
CA LEU A 82 0.46 23.25 -20.89
C LEU A 82 -0.68 24.11 -21.45
N PHE A 83 -1.87 23.54 -21.61
CA PHE A 83 -3.03 24.25 -22.12
C PHE A 83 -3.88 24.84 -20.99
N ASN A 84 -4.18 24.04 -19.97
CA ASN A 84 -4.95 24.50 -18.81
C ASN A 84 -4.80 23.53 -17.63
N VAL A 85 -4.34 24.05 -16.49
CA VAL A 85 -4.21 23.29 -15.24
C VAL A 85 -5.55 22.70 -14.79
N LEU A 86 -6.66 23.43 -14.97
CA LEU A 86 -7.99 22.96 -14.59
C LEU A 86 -8.44 21.76 -15.44
N LEU A 87 -8.21 21.81 -16.77
CA LEU A 87 -8.50 20.67 -17.65
C LEU A 87 -7.66 19.45 -17.27
N TYR A 88 -6.38 19.65 -16.96
CA TYR A 88 -5.52 18.58 -16.47
C TYR A 88 -6.08 17.93 -15.20
N LEU A 89 -6.52 18.71 -14.21
CA LEU A 89 -7.07 18.17 -12.97
C LEU A 89 -8.34 17.33 -13.22
N ILE A 90 -9.23 17.78 -14.10
CA ILE A 90 -10.45 17.07 -14.48
C ILE A 90 -10.09 15.75 -15.20
N MET A 91 -9.22 15.80 -16.21
CA MET A 91 -8.79 14.61 -16.96
C MET A 91 -8.06 13.61 -16.05
N ALA A 92 -7.19 14.09 -15.16
CA ALA A 92 -6.53 13.26 -14.18
C ALA A 92 -7.53 12.61 -13.20
N ALA A 93 -8.62 13.29 -12.83
CA ALA A 93 -9.64 12.69 -11.98
C ALA A 93 -10.36 11.54 -12.71
N ILE A 94 -10.78 11.76 -13.95
CA ILE A 94 -11.55 10.82 -14.77
C ILE A 94 -10.71 9.61 -15.20
N VAL A 95 -9.50 9.83 -15.72
CA VAL A 95 -8.67 8.76 -16.32
C VAL A 95 -7.88 7.99 -15.27
N SER A 96 -7.83 8.46 -14.03
CA SER A 96 -7.05 7.79 -12.99
C SER A 96 -7.53 6.38 -12.68
N LYS A 97 -6.69 5.41 -12.98
CA LYS A 97 -6.93 4.02 -12.58
C LYS A 97 -6.52 3.83 -11.14
N ARG A 98 -7.35 3.13 -10.38
CA ARG A 98 -7.14 2.85 -8.95
C ARG A 98 -7.15 1.35 -8.71
N ALA A 99 -6.29 0.91 -7.82
CA ALA A 99 -6.28 -0.47 -7.35
C ALA A 99 -5.99 -0.52 -5.86
N THR A 100 -6.59 -1.49 -5.16
CA THR A 100 -6.35 -1.68 -3.72
C THR A 100 -5.63 -3.00 -3.53
N VAL A 101 -4.45 -2.96 -2.91
CA VAL A 101 -3.62 -4.15 -2.65
C VAL A 101 -3.33 -4.27 -1.16
N MET A 102 -3.25 -5.51 -0.70
CA MET A 102 -2.91 -5.86 0.69
C MET A 102 -1.48 -6.39 0.72
N ILE A 103 -0.54 -5.58 1.23
CA ILE A 103 0.88 -5.96 1.28
C ILE A 103 1.29 -6.40 2.68
N GLY A 104 2.08 -7.47 2.79
CA GLY A 104 2.74 -7.84 4.03
C GLY A 104 3.87 -6.85 4.37
N LEU A 105 4.01 -6.49 5.65
CA LEU A 105 5.12 -5.66 6.13
C LEU A 105 5.65 -6.16 7.47
N SER A 106 6.96 -6.41 7.57
CA SER A 106 7.59 -6.84 8.84
C SER A 106 7.60 -5.70 9.86
N GLU A 107 7.67 -6.05 11.14
CA GLU A 107 7.64 -5.08 12.25
C GLU A 107 8.73 -4.01 12.12
N ARG A 108 9.93 -4.40 11.65
CA ARG A 108 11.03 -3.49 11.35
C ARG A 108 10.63 -2.42 10.34
N TRP A 109 9.99 -2.81 9.24
CA TRP A 109 9.57 -1.84 8.22
C TRP A 109 8.34 -1.04 8.63
N GLN A 110 7.49 -1.60 9.49
CA GLN A 110 6.41 -0.85 10.13
C GLN A 110 6.96 0.26 11.04
N SER A 111 7.97 -0.02 11.86
CA SER A 111 8.59 0.97 12.76
C SER A 111 9.36 2.04 11.99
N ILE A 112 10.09 1.67 10.93
CA ILE A 112 10.74 2.62 10.01
C ILE A 112 9.71 3.57 9.41
N ARG A 113 8.56 3.05 8.95
CA ARG A 113 7.48 3.87 8.41
C ARG A 113 6.94 4.86 9.44
N ARG A 114 6.62 4.37 10.64
CA ARG A 114 6.09 5.19 11.73
C ARG A 114 7.07 6.28 12.10
N ARG A 115 8.37 5.95 12.22
CA ARG A 115 9.43 6.93 12.50
C ARG A 115 9.52 8.00 11.41
N ARG A 116 9.47 7.63 10.13
CA ARG A 116 9.49 8.62 9.02
C ARG A 116 8.27 9.55 9.03
N ILE A 117 7.09 9.01 9.34
CA ILE A 117 5.87 9.81 9.50
C ILE A 117 6.02 10.77 10.69
N LEU A 118 6.51 10.27 11.84
CA LEU A 118 6.74 11.07 13.04
C LEU A 118 7.75 12.19 12.79
N ILE A 119 8.88 11.91 12.14
CA ILE A 119 9.88 12.92 11.77
C ILE A 119 9.28 13.97 10.82
N GLY A 120 8.48 13.55 9.85
CA GLY A 120 7.79 14.47 8.94
C GLY A 120 6.84 15.40 9.69
N TRP A 121 6.02 14.87 10.60
CA TRP A 121 5.10 15.67 11.42
C TRP A 121 5.83 16.57 12.41
N SER A 122 6.87 16.08 13.09
CA SER A 122 7.64 16.90 14.04
C SER A 122 8.35 18.05 13.34
N GLY A 123 8.92 17.81 12.15
CA GLY A 123 9.56 18.85 11.36
C GLY A 123 8.57 19.87 10.81
N ALA A 124 7.38 19.43 10.37
CA ALA A 124 6.32 20.34 9.95
C ALA A 124 5.81 21.22 11.11
N LEU A 125 5.59 20.64 12.29
CA LEU A 125 5.17 21.39 13.49
C LEU A 125 6.25 22.39 13.94
N LEU A 126 7.53 21.98 13.90
CA LEU A 126 8.64 22.89 14.18
C LEU A 126 8.66 24.08 13.20
N GLY A 127 8.46 23.81 11.91
CA GLY A 127 8.38 24.87 10.91
C GLY A 127 7.19 25.81 11.12
N VAL A 128 6.03 25.30 11.54
CA VAL A 128 4.89 26.15 11.95
C VAL A 128 5.26 27.01 13.17
N GLY A 129 5.95 26.45 14.17
CA GLY A 129 6.45 27.21 15.32
C GLY A 129 7.38 28.34 14.91
N MET A 130 8.27 28.10 13.95
CA MET A 130 9.16 29.13 13.38
C MET A 130 8.37 30.23 12.65
N LEU A 131 7.31 29.88 11.91
CA LEU A 131 6.45 30.87 11.26
C LEU A 131 5.75 31.78 12.28
N VAL A 132 5.17 31.19 13.33
CA VAL A 132 4.49 31.94 14.39
C VAL A 132 5.47 32.86 15.13
N ALA A 133 6.66 32.37 15.46
CA ALA A 133 7.71 33.17 16.07
C ALA A 133 8.19 34.31 15.15
N GLY A 134 8.36 34.03 13.85
CA GLY A 134 8.72 35.03 12.84
C GLY A 134 7.69 36.16 12.77
N LEU A 135 6.40 35.82 12.68
CA LEU A 135 5.32 36.82 12.67
C LEU A 135 5.30 37.64 13.97
N ALA A 136 5.42 37.00 15.13
CA ALA A 136 5.41 37.69 16.42
C ALA A 136 6.58 38.68 16.59
N THR A 137 7.75 38.38 16.00
CA THR A 137 8.89 39.34 16.02
C THR A 137 8.66 40.54 15.12
N LEU A 138 8.05 40.34 13.93
CA LEU A 138 7.67 41.43 13.03
C LEU A 138 6.59 42.33 13.64
N GLU A 139 5.59 41.75 14.30
CA GLU A 139 4.53 42.50 14.98
C GLU A 139 5.04 43.37 16.14
N ARG A 140 6.14 42.97 16.79
CA ARG A 140 6.79 43.76 17.84
C ARG A 140 7.58 44.96 17.30
N GLY A 141 7.64 45.15 15.98
CA GLY A 141 8.37 46.24 15.35
C GLY A 141 9.89 46.09 15.48
N ASP A 142 10.37 44.86 15.71
CA ASP A 142 11.81 44.59 15.72
C ASP A 142 12.34 44.66 14.27
N ASN A 143 13.25 45.61 14.02
CA ASN A 143 13.90 45.77 12.71
C ASN A 143 15.06 44.78 12.50
N SER A 144 15.28 43.84 13.44
CA SER A 144 16.25 42.78 13.26
C SER A 144 15.86 41.87 12.08
N PRO A 145 16.84 41.31 11.34
CA PRO A 145 16.56 40.37 10.26
C PRO A 145 16.01 39.02 10.77
N GLY A 146 15.87 38.83 12.10
CA GLY A 146 15.44 37.58 12.71
C GLY A 146 14.04 37.15 12.27
N GLY A 147 13.08 38.07 12.22
CA GLY A 147 11.70 37.78 11.82
C GLY A 147 11.59 37.24 10.40
N PRO A 148 12.07 37.97 9.37
CA PRO A 148 12.06 37.50 7.99
C PRO A 148 12.82 36.17 7.80
N VAL A 149 13.96 36.01 8.47
CA VAL A 149 14.75 34.76 8.41
C VAL A 149 13.97 33.57 8.97
N LEU A 150 13.31 33.72 10.12
CA LEU A 150 12.47 32.68 10.71
C LEU A 150 11.29 32.29 9.82
N LEU A 151 10.69 33.25 9.10
CA LEU A 151 9.61 32.96 8.15
C LEU A 151 10.09 32.11 6.98
N VAL A 152 11.24 32.45 6.39
CA VAL A 152 11.82 31.70 5.27
C VAL A 152 12.21 30.29 5.74
N LEU A 153 12.92 30.18 6.86
CA LEU A 153 13.33 28.88 7.41
C LEU A 153 12.13 28.01 7.79
N GLY A 154 11.11 28.58 8.42
CA GLY A 154 9.88 27.87 8.77
C GLY A 154 9.16 27.32 7.53
N THR A 155 9.05 28.13 6.48
CA THR A 155 8.44 27.72 5.20
C THR A 155 9.22 26.58 4.55
N LEU A 156 10.54 26.73 4.44
CA LEU A 156 11.42 25.71 3.85
C LEU A 156 11.40 24.41 4.66
N ALA A 157 11.36 24.49 5.99
CA ALA A 157 11.24 23.34 6.86
C ALA A 157 9.93 22.58 6.62
N ILE A 158 8.78 23.28 6.60
CA ILE A 158 7.47 22.64 6.35
C ILE A 158 7.49 21.89 5.01
N ILE A 159 7.94 22.55 3.94
CA ILE A 159 7.97 21.95 2.60
C ILE A 159 8.90 20.73 2.60
N SER A 160 10.12 20.87 3.13
CA SER A 160 11.14 19.81 3.12
C SER A 160 10.70 18.59 3.93
N PHE A 161 10.17 18.78 5.14
CA PHE A 161 9.70 17.68 5.98
C PHE A 161 8.40 17.05 5.49
N ALA A 162 7.50 17.83 4.88
CA ALA A 162 6.31 17.30 4.22
C ALA A 162 6.69 16.40 3.04
N ILE A 163 7.63 16.84 2.18
CA ILE A 163 8.17 16.05 1.08
C ILE A 163 8.84 14.78 1.62
N TYR A 164 9.73 14.90 2.61
CA TYR A 164 10.41 13.77 3.24
C TYR A 164 9.41 12.74 3.79
N GLY A 165 8.39 13.18 4.53
CA GLY A 165 7.37 12.31 5.09
C GLY A 165 6.53 11.63 3.99
N MET A 166 6.12 12.40 2.98
CA MET A 166 5.29 11.92 1.87
C MET A 166 5.99 10.84 1.04
N PHE A 167 7.26 11.06 0.65
CA PHE A 167 8.02 10.09 -0.14
C PHE A 167 8.62 8.97 0.72
N GLY A 168 9.10 9.29 1.93
CA GLY A 168 9.71 8.33 2.84
C GLY A 168 8.72 7.30 3.40
N ALA A 169 7.45 7.66 3.58
CA ALA A 169 6.41 6.74 4.03
C ALA A 169 5.78 5.91 2.90
N LYS A 170 6.09 6.23 1.63
CA LYS A 170 5.59 5.53 0.45
C LYS A 170 6.37 4.23 0.26
N MET A 171 5.76 3.12 0.68
CA MET A 171 6.41 1.80 0.61
C MET A 171 6.46 1.23 -0.81
N VAL A 172 5.36 1.35 -1.55
CA VAL A 172 5.22 0.80 -2.90
C VAL A 172 4.50 1.80 -3.79
N ALA A 173 4.74 1.72 -5.09
CA ALA A 173 4.13 2.59 -6.09
C ALA A 173 3.65 1.75 -7.28
N ALA A 174 2.49 2.10 -7.87
CA ALA A 174 2.09 1.52 -9.13
C ALA A 174 2.84 2.18 -10.29
N THR A 175 3.33 1.37 -11.21
CA THR A 175 3.95 1.80 -12.47
C THR A 175 2.93 1.84 -13.60
N LYS A 176 2.00 0.88 -13.60
CA LYS A 176 0.94 0.72 -14.59
C LYS A 176 -0.22 -0.03 -13.91
N ILE A 177 -1.45 0.34 -14.26
CA ILE A 177 -2.64 -0.37 -13.84
C ILE A 177 -3.46 -0.63 -15.09
N ASP A 178 -3.69 -1.90 -15.41
CA ASP A 178 -4.56 -2.33 -16.50
C ASP A 178 -5.93 -2.72 -15.95
N GLU A 179 -6.76 -3.38 -16.75
CA GLU A 179 -8.10 -3.81 -16.32
C GLU A 179 -8.04 -4.96 -15.32
N GLN A 180 -7.13 -5.91 -15.52
CA GLN A 180 -6.97 -7.09 -14.66
C GLN A 180 -5.65 -7.11 -13.88
N LEU A 181 -4.61 -6.45 -14.40
CA LEU A 181 -3.24 -6.49 -13.85
C LEU A 181 -2.81 -5.17 -13.21
N ILE A 182 -1.91 -5.28 -12.23
CA ILE A 182 -1.26 -4.18 -11.53
C ILE A 182 0.25 -4.41 -11.57
N TYR A 183 0.99 -3.39 -11.98
CA TYR A 183 2.45 -3.38 -11.99
C TYR A 183 2.96 -2.54 -10.83
N ILE A 184 3.65 -3.16 -9.88
CA ILE A 184 4.09 -2.54 -8.63
C ILE A 184 5.62 -2.44 -8.59
N LYS A 185 6.12 -1.23 -8.34
CA LYS A 185 7.53 -0.96 -8.05
C LYS A 185 7.78 -0.85 -6.54
N GLY A 186 9.01 -1.18 -6.16
CA GLY A 186 9.51 -1.05 -4.79
C GLY A 186 9.44 -2.34 -3.97
N ALA A 187 9.18 -3.50 -4.59
CA ALA A 187 9.40 -4.79 -3.96
C ALA A 187 10.90 -5.09 -3.83
N HIS A 188 11.30 -5.75 -2.74
CA HIS A 188 12.67 -6.17 -2.51
C HIS A 188 13.06 -7.33 -3.44
N PRO A 189 14.32 -7.42 -3.92
CA PRO A 189 14.77 -8.55 -4.73
C PRO A 189 14.50 -9.90 -4.09
N ASP A 190 14.75 -10.06 -2.79
CA ASP A 190 14.49 -11.33 -2.07
C ASP A 190 13.00 -11.70 -2.04
N PHE A 191 12.12 -10.69 -1.94
CA PHE A 191 10.69 -10.93 -2.05
C PHE A 191 10.35 -11.44 -3.46
N LEU A 192 10.89 -10.81 -4.50
CA LEU A 192 10.65 -11.21 -5.89
C LEU A 192 11.21 -12.59 -6.21
N ALA A 193 12.40 -12.92 -5.71
CA ALA A 193 13.03 -14.23 -5.86
C ALA A 193 12.20 -15.35 -5.20
N LYS A 194 11.59 -15.07 -4.03
CA LYS A 194 10.67 -16.01 -3.38
C LYS A 194 9.37 -16.24 -4.15
N LEU A 195 8.96 -15.33 -5.03
CA LEU A 195 7.79 -15.57 -5.88
C LEU A 195 8.09 -16.62 -6.94
N GLU A 196 9.29 -16.57 -7.54
CA GLU A 196 9.74 -17.57 -8.52
C GLU A 196 9.85 -18.98 -7.92
N SER A 197 10.06 -19.10 -6.60
CA SER A 197 10.10 -20.41 -5.94
C SER A 197 8.74 -20.94 -5.48
N VAL A 198 7.68 -20.12 -5.58
CA VAL A 198 6.33 -20.44 -5.08
C VAL A 198 5.29 -20.50 -6.22
N GLY A 199 5.60 -19.92 -7.39
CA GLY A 199 4.85 -20.12 -8.64
C GLY A 199 5.30 -21.40 -9.34
#